data_AF-A0A6C0F8W1-F1
#
_entry.id   AF-A0A6C0F8W1-F1
#
_cell.length_a   1.000
_cell.length_b   1.000
_cell.length_c   1.000
_cell.angle_alpha   90.00
_cell.angle_beta   90.00
_cell.angle_gamma   90.00
#
_symmetry.space_group_name_H-M   'P 1'
#
loop_
_entity.id
_entity.type
_entity.pdbx_description
1 polymer ?
#
loop_
_entity_poly.entity_id
_entity_poly.type
_entity_poly.pdbx_seq_one_letter_code
_entity_poly.pdbx_strand_id
1 'polypeptide(L)'
;MKNMKNINMKNINMKNKKKWNTELLDKNNHTKYVNMIYLEQEFTNNNLIKSALKSKLSSYRQQDTKKKRYIKEKFITFEELLEKLVATKLICYYCKKQCFLIYENKREMLQWTLDRKNNDIGHYNNNVVISCLECNLQKRRRNEEHFKFAKQMNIIKKY
;
A
#
# COMPACT_ATOMS: atom_id res chain seq x y z
N MET A 1 -2.77 51.63 -4.76
CA MET A 1 -1.33 51.53 -4.46
C MET A 1 -1.08 50.32 -3.58
N LYS A 2 -0.07 49.52 -3.97
CA LYS A 2 0.39 48.28 -3.35
C LYS A 2 0.74 48.49 -1.88
N ASN A 3 0.51 47.48 -1.05
CA ASN A 3 1.63 46.82 -0.37
C ASN A 3 1.24 45.45 0.20
N MET A 4 1.77 44.42 -0.46
CA MET A 4 2.05 43.10 0.12
C MET A 4 2.87 43.26 1.39
N LYS A 5 2.49 42.56 2.46
CA LYS A 5 3.42 42.14 3.50
C LYS A 5 3.53 40.62 3.48
N ASN A 6 4.54 40.17 2.74
CA ASN A 6 5.20 38.89 2.93
C ASN A 6 5.62 38.75 4.40
N ILE A 7 5.18 37.71 5.09
CA ILE A 7 5.88 37.21 6.28
C ILE A 7 5.97 35.68 6.21
N ASN A 8 7.10 35.28 5.64
CA ASN A 8 8.00 34.25 6.12
C ASN A 8 7.47 32.81 6.33
N MET A 9 7.31 32.13 5.19
CA MET A 9 7.40 30.68 5.13
C MET A 9 8.87 30.26 5.28
N LYS A 10 9.31 29.92 6.49
CA LYS A 10 10.54 29.13 6.67
C LYS A 10 10.59 28.39 8.01
N ASN A 11 10.89 27.10 7.84
CA ASN A 11 11.41 26.12 8.78
C ASN A 11 10.35 25.50 9.71
N ILE A 12 10.18 24.17 9.71
CA ILE A 12 11.06 23.29 10.49
C ILE A 12 11.20 21.90 9.82
N ASN A 13 12.46 21.51 9.62
CA ASN A 13 13.00 20.14 9.51
C ASN A 13 12.64 19.26 8.31
N MET A 14 13.33 19.52 7.19
CA MET A 14 13.65 18.50 6.19
C MET A 14 14.69 17.52 6.77
N LYS A 15 14.28 16.69 7.73
CA LYS A 15 15.10 15.58 8.26
C LYS A 15 15.43 14.64 7.09
N ASN A 16 16.73 14.52 6.79
CA ASN A 16 17.39 13.55 5.91
C ASN A 16 16.44 12.44 5.42
N LYS A 17 15.84 12.66 4.26
CA LYS A 17 15.02 11.64 3.60
C LYS A 17 15.96 10.49 3.26
N LYS A 18 15.80 9.34 3.92
CA LYS A 18 16.52 8.11 3.59
C LYS A 18 16.21 7.80 2.13
N LYS A 19 17.12 8.19 1.23
CA LYS A 19 16.97 8.01 -0.21
C LYS A 19 17.12 6.52 -0.48
N TRP A 20 16.10 5.93 -1.07
CA TRP A 20 16.20 4.52 -1.44
C TRP A 20 17.23 4.39 -2.56
N ASN A 21 17.97 3.28 -2.61
CA ASN A 21 18.77 2.95 -3.78
C ASN A 21 17.85 2.90 -5.01
N THR A 22 18.31 3.40 -6.16
CA THR A 22 17.58 3.35 -7.44
C THR A 22 17.14 1.92 -7.78
N GLU A 23 17.97 0.91 -7.48
CA GLU A 23 17.64 -0.50 -7.69
C GLU A 23 16.40 -0.95 -6.87
N LEU A 24 16.24 -0.44 -5.64
CA LEU A 24 15.10 -0.76 -4.78
C LEU A 24 13.80 -0.10 -5.26
N LEU A 25 13.91 1.02 -5.96
CA LEU A 25 12.76 1.73 -6.53
C LEU A 25 12.32 1.14 -7.87
N ASP A 26 13.19 0.35 -8.53
CA ASP A 26 12.82 -0.34 -9.75
C ASP A 26 11.72 -1.37 -9.48
N LYS A 27 10.53 -1.06 -10.00
CA LYS A 27 9.31 -1.86 -9.90
C LYS A 27 9.50 -3.27 -10.45
N ASN A 28 10.36 -3.45 -11.45
CA ASN A 28 10.59 -4.75 -12.07
C ASN A 28 11.17 -5.77 -11.08
N ASN A 29 11.88 -5.28 -10.05
CA ASN A 29 12.46 -6.14 -9.02
C ASN A 29 11.49 -6.44 -7.86
N HIS A 30 10.36 -5.73 -7.74
CA HIS A 30 9.52 -5.77 -6.54
C HIS A 30 8.91 -7.15 -6.30
N THR A 31 8.39 -7.82 -7.33
CA THR A 31 7.86 -9.18 -7.20
C THR A 31 8.94 -10.17 -6.81
N LYS A 32 10.16 -10.03 -7.38
CA LYS A 32 11.33 -10.84 -7.01
C LYS A 32 11.66 -10.65 -5.53
N TYR A 33 11.71 -9.41 -5.03
CA TYR A 33 11.99 -9.15 -3.62
C TYR A 33 10.94 -9.77 -2.69
N VAL A 34 9.65 -9.68 -3.02
CA VAL A 34 8.60 -10.32 -2.20
C VAL A 34 8.81 -11.84 -2.16
N ASN A 35 9.07 -12.47 -3.30
CA ASN A 35 9.30 -13.91 -3.38
C ASN A 35 10.53 -14.34 -2.57
N MET A 36 11.65 -13.61 -2.70
CA MET A 36 12.86 -13.89 -1.92
C MET A 36 12.61 -13.76 -0.43
N ILE A 37 11.87 -12.73 0.02
CA ILE A 37 11.52 -12.56 1.43
C ILE A 37 10.64 -13.72 1.93
N TYR A 38 9.66 -14.14 1.13
CA TYR A 38 8.75 -15.23 1.47
C TYR A 38 9.45 -16.60 1.55
N LEU A 39 10.41 -16.85 0.64
CA LEU A 39 11.22 -18.06 0.63
C LEU A 39 12.42 -18.00 1.58
N GLU A 40 12.47 -16.99 2.45
CA GLU A 40 13.56 -16.77 3.41
C GLU A 40 14.97 -16.68 2.77
N GLN A 41 15.03 -16.23 1.52
CA GLN A 41 16.28 -16.00 0.79
C GLN A 41 16.88 -14.64 1.16
N GLU A 42 18.13 -14.63 1.59
CA GLU A 42 18.85 -13.42 1.94
C GLU A 42 19.33 -12.64 0.71
N PHE A 43 19.29 -11.30 0.81
CA PHE A 43 19.81 -10.38 -0.20
C PHE A 43 20.08 -9.01 0.42
N THR A 44 20.90 -8.18 -0.23
CA THR A 44 21.44 -6.91 0.28
C THR A 44 20.40 -6.01 0.98
N ASN A 45 19.17 -5.96 0.47
CA ASN A 45 18.13 -5.04 0.93
C ASN A 45 16.98 -5.71 1.72
N ASN A 46 17.13 -6.99 2.08
CA ASN A 46 16.11 -7.79 2.75
C ASN A 46 15.53 -7.08 3.99
N ASN A 47 16.41 -6.71 4.93
CA ASN A 47 16.03 -6.06 6.19
C ASN A 47 15.35 -4.70 5.99
N LEU A 48 15.78 -3.92 4.98
CA LEU A 48 15.18 -2.63 4.68
C LEU A 48 13.74 -2.78 4.18
N ILE A 49 13.49 -3.74 3.28
CA ILE A 49 12.15 -4.01 2.76
C ILE A 49 11.26 -4.57 3.88
N LYS A 50 11.72 -5.58 4.63
CA LYS A 50 10.99 -6.13 5.79
C LYS A 50 10.60 -5.03 6.77
N SER A 51 11.51 -4.10 7.08
CA SER A 51 11.24 -2.96 7.97
C SER A 51 10.17 -2.01 7.42
N ALA A 52 10.22 -1.69 6.13
CA ALA A 52 9.20 -0.84 5.49
C ALA A 52 7.81 -1.51 5.50
N LEU A 53 7.74 -2.81 5.20
CA LEU A 53 6.49 -3.57 5.25
C LEU A 53 5.92 -3.62 6.67
N LYS A 54 6.74 -3.96 7.67
CA LYS A 54 6.33 -3.98 9.10
C LYS A 54 5.87 -2.61 9.57
N SER A 55 6.56 -1.54 9.16
CA SER A 55 6.16 -0.16 9.48
C SER A 55 4.80 0.19 8.90
N LYS A 56 4.54 -0.19 7.64
CA LYS A 56 3.24 0.03 7.00
C LYS A 56 2.14 -0.82 7.65
N LEU A 57 2.41 -2.08 7.97
CA LEU A 57 1.48 -2.96 8.69
C LEU A 57 1.09 -2.38 10.07
N SER A 58 2.07 -1.88 10.82
CA SER A 58 1.85 -1.17 12.09
C SER A 58 0.95 0.06 11.93
N SER A 59 1.05 0.78 10.82
CA SER A 59 0.19 1.93 10.54
C SER A 59 -1.28 1.55 10.38
N TYR A 60 -1.58 0.39 9.78
CA TYR A 60 -2.96 -0.13 9.68
C TYR A 60 -3.48 -0.57 11.04
N ARG A 61 -2.64 -1.21 11.86
CA ARG A 61 -2.98 -1.55 13.24
C ARG A 61 -3.39 -0.31 14.03
N GLN A 62 -2.59 0.75 13.96
CA GLN A 62 -2.89 2.02 14.64
C GLN A 62 -4.22 2.65 14.17
N GLN A 63 -4.52 2.56 12.87
CA GLN A 63 -5.81 3.03 12.34
C GLN A 63 -6.98 2.27 12.96
N ASP A 64 -6.88 0.94 13.03
CA ASP A 64 -7.94 0.10 13.62
C ASP A 64 -8.08 0.31 15.12
N THR A 65 -6.97 0.47 15.85
CA THR A 65 -7.01 0.81 17.28
C THR A 65 -7.74 2.12 17.50
N LYS A 66 -7.38 3.18 16.75
CA LYS A 66 -8.05 4.50 16.84
C LYS A 66 -9.53 4.45 16.51
N LYS A 67 -9.93 3.53 15.63
CA LYS A 67 -11.33 3.33 15.20
C LYS A 67 -12.06 2.25 16.00
N LYS A 68 -11.46 1.70 17.07
CA LYS A 68 -12.01 0.63 17.91
C LYS A 68 -12.39 -0.64 17.13
N ARG A 69 -11.55 -1.03 16.15
CA ARG A 69 -11.74 -2.23 15.28
C ARG A 69 -10.61 -3.25 15.40
N TYR A 70 -9.61 -2.98 16.21
CA TYR A 70 -8.46 -3.86 16.38
C TYR A 70 -8.80 -5.03 17.31
N ILE A 71 -8.62 -6.25 16.80
CA ILE A 71 -8.66 -7.50 17.57
C ILE A 71 -7.36 -8.22 17.23
N LYS A 72 -6.52 -8.47 18.25
CA LYS A 72 -5.14 -8.95 18.06
C LYS A 72 -5.11 -10.29 17.34
N GLU A 73 -6.01 -11.18 17.69
CA GLU A 73 -6.10 -12.56 17.20
C GLU A 73 -6.62 -12.63 15.75
N LYS A 74 -7.27 -11.56 15.27
CA LYS A 74 -7.82 -11.48 13.91
C LYS A 74 -6.98 -10.60 12.99
N PHE A 75 -6.16 -9.71 13.53
CA PHE A 75 -5.35 -8.78 12.75
C PHE A 75 -4.35 -9.54 11.89
N ILE A 76 -4.25 -9.16 10.61
CA ILE A 76 -3.36 -9.83 9.66
C ILE A 76 -1.90 -9.83 10.15
N THR A 77 -1.28 -11.01 10.16
CA THR A 77 0.12 -11.18 10.56
C THR A 77 1.08 -10.71 9.47
N PHE A 78 2.38 -10.68 9.78
CA PHE A 78 3.39 -10.31 8.78
C PHE A 78 3.53 -11.41 7.72
N GLU A 79 3.41 -12.67 8.13
CA GLU A 79 3.48 -13.86 7.30
C GLU A 79 2.29 -13.91 6.34
N GLU A 80 1.07 -13.69 6.83
CA GLU A 80 -0.15 -13.61 6.00
C GLU A 80 -0.09 -12.42 5.01
N LEU A 81 0.55 -11.31 5.39
CA LEU A 81 0.80 -10.21 4.48
C LEU A 81 1.73 -10.64 3.33
N LEU A 82 2.85 -11.32 3.63
CA LEU A 82 3.77 -11.81 2.61
C LEU A 82 3.09 -12.81 1.68
N GLU A 83 2.33 -13.76 2.22
CA GLU A 83 1.53 -14.71 1.44
C GLU A 83 0.61 -13.98 0.46
N LYS A 84 -0.12 -12.95 0.90
CA LYS A 84 -0.98 -12.15 0.02
C LYS A 84 -0.18 -11.41 -1.06
N LEU A 85 0.97 -10.84 -0.73
CA LEU A 85 1.80 -10.12 -1.69
C LEU A 85 2.31 -11.07 -2.78
N VAL A 86 2.76 -12.29 -2.42
CA VAL A 86 3.19 -13.35 -3.34
C VAL A 86 2.01 -13.86 -4.17
N ALA A 87 0.91 -14.28 -3.52
CA ALA A 87 -0.24 -14.90 -4.18
C ALA A 87 -0.90 -13.95 -5.20
N THR A 88 -0.92 -12.64 -4.91
CA THR A 88 -1.42 -11.63 -5.84
C THR A 88 -0.38 -11.15 -6.85
N LYS A 89 0.88 -11.60 -6.75
CA LYS A 89 2.02 -11.08 -7.52
C LYS A 89 2.15 -9.57 -7.43
N LEU A 90 1.75 -9.00 -6.28
CA LEU A 90 1.71 -7.55 -6.02
C LEU A 90 0.77 -6.79 -7.00
N ILE A 91 -0.22 -7.47 -7.56
CA ILE A 91 -1.23 -6.88 -8.45
C ILE A 91 -2.41 -6.34 -7.64
N CYS A 92 -2.87 -5.13 -7.97
CA CYS A 92 -4.05 -4.53 -7.35
C CYS A 92 -5.30 -5.38 -7.60
N TYR A 93 -6.02 -5.70 -6.52
CA TYR A 93 -7.27 -6.47 -6.57
C TYR A 93 -8.32 -5.87 -7.50
N TYR A 94 -8.42 -4.54 -7.56
CA TYR A 94 -9.45 -3.82 -8.32
C TYR A 94 -9.06 -3.52 -9.76
N CYS A 95 -7.97 -2.78 -10.00
CA CYS A 95 -7.62 -2.31 -11.35
C CYS A 95 -6.63 -3.22 -12.09
N LYS A 96 -6.17 -4.31 -11.48
CA LYS A 96 -5.18 -5.25 -12.04
C LYS A 96 -3.83 -4.65 -12.45
N LYS A 97 -3.56 -3.40 -12.07
CA LYS A 97 -2.23 -2.80 -12.25
C LYS A 97 -1.25 -3.35 -11.22
N GLN A 98 -0.01 -3.57 -11.66
CA GLN A 98 1.11 -3.91 -10.78
C GLN A 98 1.34 -2.77 -9.77
N CYS A 99 1.39 -3.08 -8.47
CA CYS A 99 1.69 -2.11 -7.42
C CYS A 99 3.21 -1.96 -7.24
N PHE A 100 3.64 -0.83 -6.68
CA PHE A 100 4.99 -0.66 -6.14
C PHE A 100 5.04 -1.19 -4.71
N LEU A 101 6.04 -2.01 -4.39
CA LEU A 101 6.35 -2.49 -3.04
C LEU A 101 7.03 -1.39 -2.21
N ILE A 102 8.04 -0.75 -2.80
CA ILE A 102 8.84 0.33 -2.25
C ILE A 102 8.66 1.59 -3.10
N TYR A 103 8.57 2.75 -2.45
CA TYR A 103 8.26 4.02 -3.10
C TYR A 103 8.70 5.18 -2.21
N GLU A 104 9.07 6.32 -2.81
CA GLU A 104 9.50 7.52 -2.07
C GLU A 104 8.36 8.50 -1.78
N ASN A 105 7.46 8.66 -2.76
CA ASN A 105 6.35 9.57 -2.64
C ASN A 105 5.25 8.94 -1.77
N LYS A 106 4.93 9.55 -0.63
CA LYS A 106 3.84 9.10 0.24
C LYS A 106 2.49 9.00 -0.50
N ARG A 107 2.30 9.80 -1.56
CA ARG A 107 1.13 9.75 -2.45
C ARG A 107 1.43 9.09 -3.80
N GLU A 108 2.35 8.12 -3.83
CA GLU A 108 2.50 7.24 -4.99
C GLU A 108 1.18 6.45 -5.18
N MET A 109 0.46 6.71 -6.27
CA MET A 109 -0.88 6.17 -6.52
C MET A 109 -0.89 4.66 -6.75
N LEU A 110 0.22 4.12 -7.29
CA LEU A 110 0.40 2.70 -7.50
C LEU A 110 1.08 1.99 -6.33
N GLN A 111 1.36 2.65 -5.21
CA GLN A 111 1.88 1.94 -4.04
C GLN A 111 0.89 0.88 -3.56
N TRP A 112 1.39 -0.27 -3.11
CA TRP A 112 0.55 -1.30 -2.50
C TRP A 112 -0.09 -0.77 -1.22
N THR A 113 -1.30 -1.20 -0.91
CA THR A 113 -2.00 -0.93 0.35
C THR A 113 -2.79 -2.17 0.77
N LEU A 114 -3.12 -2.27 2.06
CA LEU A 114 -4.17 -3.17 2.54
C LEU A 114 -5.48 -2.40 2.53
N ASP A 115 -6.40 -2.79 1.64
CA ASP A 115 -7.77 -2.26 1.65
C ASP A 115 -8.72 -3.25 2.30
N ARG A 116 -9.69 -2.73 3.03
CA ARG A 116 -10.71 -3.52 3.72
C ARG A 116 -11.88 -3.75 2.77
N LYS A 117 -12.28 -5.01 2.60
CA LYS A 117 -13.50 -5.36 1.87
C LYS A 117 -14.71 -4.72 2.55
N ASN A 118 -14.87 -5.02 3.84
CA ASN A 118 -15.81 -4.36 4.74
C ASN A 118 -15.10 -3.33 5.62
N ASN A 119 -15.49 -2.06 5.50
CA ASN A 119 -14.88 -0.94 6.21
C ASN A 119 -15.24 -0.84 7.69
N ASP A 120 -16.23 -1.60 8.15
CA ASP A 120 -16.64 -1.62 9.56
C ASP A 120 -15.89 -2.69 10.37
N ILE A 121 -15.20 -3.60 9.68
CA ILE A 121 -14.31 -4.63 10.23
C ILE A 121 -12.85 -4.16 10.14
N GLY A 122 -11.99 -4.56 11.08
CA GLY A 122 -10.56 -4.26 11.06
C GLY A 122 -9.80 -4.93 9.90
N HIS A 123 -8.49 -4.69 9.82
CA HIS A 123 -7.59 -5.31 8.84
C HIS A 123 -7.31 -6.77 9.23
N TYR A 124 -8.33 -7.63 9.09
CA TYR A 124 -8.22 -9.06 9.34
C TYR A 124 -7.84 -9.79 8.05
N ASN A 125 -7.14 -10.91 8.17
CA ASN A 125 -6.63 -11.66 7.00
C ASN A 125 -7.70 -11.91 5.93
N ASN A 126 -8.90 -12.32 6.32
CA ASN A 126 -10.03 -12.58 5.40
C ASN A 126 -10.75 -11.32 4.89
N ASN A 127 -10.62 -10.18 5.60
CA ASN A 127 -11.26 -8.90 5.29
C ASN A 127 -10.38 -7.95 4.47
N VAL A 128 -9.14 -8.31 4.15
CA VAL A 128 -8.22 -7.42 3.41
C VAL A 128 -7.80 -7.98 2.06
N VAL A 129 -7.53 -7.04 1.15
CA VAL A 129 -6.96 -7.30 -0.18
C VAL A 129 -5.80 -6.36 -0.46
N ILE A 130 -4.83 -6.82 -1.26
CA ILE A 130 -3.79 -5.95 -1.82
C ILE A 130 -4.43 -5.06 -2.88
N SER A 131 -4.34 -3.73 -2.71
CA SER A 131 -4.82 -2.77 -3.71
C SER A 131 -3.85 -1.60 -3.85
N CYS A 132 -3.84 -0.94 -5.01
CA CYS A 132 -3.12 0.31 -5.15
C CYS A 132 -3.80 1.43 -4.35
N LEU A 133 -3.02 2.42 -3.90
CA LEU A 133 -3.54 3.57 -3.16
C LEU A 133 -4.66 4.29 -3.92
N GLU A 134 -4.53 4.44 -5.24
CA GLU A 134 -5.56 5.08 -6.07
C GLU A 134 -6.93 4.41 -5.91
N CYS A 135 -6.96 3.07 -6.05
CA CYS A 135 -8.20 2.31 -5.92
C CYS A 135 -8.74 2.32 -4.50
N ASN A 136 -7.88 2.22 -3.49
CA ASN A 136 -8.28 2.31 -2.08
C ASN A 136 -8.98 3.66 -1.79
N LEU A 137 -8.37 4.77 -2.23
CA LEU A 137 -8.93 6.12 -2.08
C LEU A 137 -10.21 6.36 -2.89
N GLN A 138 -10.39 5.68 -4.02
CA GLN A 138 -11.59 5.78 -4.86
C GLN A 138 -12.73 4.87 -4.36
N LYS A 139 -12.42 3.66 -3.86
CA LYS A 139 -13.41 2.77 -3.26
C LYS A 139 -14.02 3.41 -2.04
N ARG A 140 -13.21 3.96 -1.12
CA ARG A 140 -13.66 4.53 0.15
C ARG A 140 -14.58 3.52 0.87
N ARG A 141 -15.87 3.83 1.03
CA ARG A 141 -16.90 2.99 1.64
C ARG A 141 -17.82 2.28 0.62
N ARG A 142 -17.55 2.38 -0.68
CA ARG A 142 -18.31 1.66 -1.71
C ARG A 142 -18.17 0.15 -1.50
N ASN A 143 -19.23 -0.59 -1.85
CA ASN A 143 -19.21 -2.05 -1.91
C ASN A 143 -18.04 -2.51 -2.80
N GLU A 144 -17.27 -3.50 -2.34
CA GLU A 144 -16.04 -3.89 -3.03
C GLU A 144 -16.32 -4.64 -4.32
N GLU A 145 -17.38 -5.46 -4.39
CA GLU A 145 -17.77 -6.22 -5.58
C GLU A 145 -18.17 -5.27 -6.71
N HIS A 146 -19.06 -4.31 -6.43
CA HIS A 146 -19.48 -3.31 -7.41
C HIS A 146 -18.30 -2.45 -7.89
N PHE A 147 -17.44 -2.02 -6.96
CA PHE A 147 -16.27 -1.22 -7.32
C PHE A 147 -15.26 -2.02 -8.16
N LYS A 148 -15.02 -3.29 -7.82
CA LYS A 148 -14.18 -4.20 -8.59
C LYS A 148 -14.74 -4.43 -9.98
N PHE A 149 -16.02 -4.74 -10.09
CA PHE A 149 -16.70 -4.94 -11.37
C PHE A 149 -16.52 -3.73 -12.28
N ALA A 150 -16.79 -2.52 -11.76
CA ALA A 150 -16.59 -1.28 -12.50
C ALA A 150 -15.13 -1.05 -12.93
N LYS A 151 -14.15 -1.37 -12.07
CA LYS A 151 -12.72 -1.20 -12.38
C LYS A 151 -12.18 -2.19 -13.40
N GLN A 152 -12.80 -3.35 -13.53
CA GLN A 152 -12.37 -4.43 -14.42
C GLN A 152 -13.22 -4.55 -15.70
N MET A 153 -14.24 -3.69 -15.87
CA MET A 153 -15.04 -3.68 -17.09
C MET A 153 -14.20 -3.24 -18.30
N ASN A 154 -14.20 -4.05 -19.35
CA ASN A 154 -13.65 -3.72 -20.67
C ASN A 154 -14.81 -3.56 -21.66
N ILE A 155 -15.09 -2.32 -22.09
CA ILE A 155 -16.13 -2.05 -23.08
C ILE A 155 -15.49 -2.12 -24.47
N ILE A 156 -15.81 -3.17 -25.23
CA ILE A 156 -15.42 -3.30 -26.63
C ILE A 156 -16.53 -2.68 -27.47
N LYS A 157 -16.28 -1.51 -28.06
CA LYS A 157 -17.21 -0.93 -29.05
C LYS A 157 -17.04 -1.67 -30.37
N LYS A 158 -18.13 -2.31 -30.85
CA LYS A 158 -18.22 -2.79 -32.23
C LYS A 158 -18.87 -1.70 -33.07
N TYR A 159 -18.23 -1.38 -34.19
CA TYR A 159 -18.76 -0.50 -35.23
C TYR A 159 -19.43 -1.34 -36.31
#